data_AF-A0A1H0JCN5-F1
#
_entry.id   AF-A0A1H0JCN5-F1
#
_cell.length_a   1.000
_cell.length_b   1.000
_cell.length_c   1.000
_cell.angle_alpha   90.00
_cell.angle_beta   90.00
_cell.angle_gamma   90.00
#
_symmetry.space_group_name_H-M   'P 1'
#
loop_
_entity.id
_entity.type
_entity.pdbx_description
1 polymer ?
#
loop_
_entity_poly.entity_id
_entity_poly.type
_entity_poly.pdbx_seq_one_letter_code
_entity_poly.pdbx_strand_id
1 'polypeptide(L)'
;MLLFALDKSLASEEGFEQVKACLTSPLAKFVIWGLLSALLYHLVAGIRHLVMDAGVGETLEGGKRGSKIVIAVSVVLIVLAGVWVW
;
A
#
# COMPACT_ATOMS: atom_id res chain seq x y z
N MET A 1 6.99 -14.08 5.04
CA MET A 1 6.28 -14.57 3.83
C MET A 1 6.61 -13.74 2.60
N LEU A 2 6.42 -12.42 2.58
CA LEU A 2 6.79 -11.57 1.43
C LEU A 2 8.29 -11.58 1.11
N LEU A 3 9.17 -11.54 2.13
CA LEU A 3 10.62 -11.63 1.91
C LEU A 3 11.05 -12.97 1.31
N PHE A 4 10.37 -14.06 1.67
CA PHE A 4 10.59 -15.37 1.06
C PHE A 4 10.13 -15.40 -0.40
N ALA A 5 8.96 -14.82 -0.70
CA ALA A 5 8.48 -14.71 -2.08
C ALA A 5 9.42 -13.85 -2.93
N LEU A 6 9.96 -12.76 -2.37
CA LEU A 6 10.94 -11.90 -3.02
C LEU A 6 12.24 -12.67 -3.31
N ASP A 7 12.83 -13.29 -2.29
CA ASP A 7 14.06 -14.09 -2.40
C ASP A 7 13.91 -15.18 -3.47
N LYS A 8 12.82 -15.96 -3.40
CA LYS A 8 12.53 -17.02 -4.36
C LYS A 8 12.31 -16.48 -5.79
N SER A 9 11.66 -15.34 -5.94
CA SER A 9 11.42 -14.73 -7.26
C SER A 9 12.69 -14.25 -7.96
N LEU A 10 13.74 -13.94 -7.19
CA LEU A 10 15.02 -13.47 -7.71
C LEU A 10 16.05 -14.58 -7.89
N ALA A 11 15.81 -15.77 -7.31
CA ALA A 11 16.75 -16.88 -7.32
C ALA A 11 16.90 -17.56 -8.70
N SER A 12 15.84 -17.65 -9.49
CA SER A 12 15.85 -18.23 -10.84
C SER A 12 14.56 -17.92 -11.62
N GLU A 13 14.57 -18.17 -12.93
CA GLU A 13 13.36 -18.10 -13.78
C GLU A 13 12.26 -19.04 -13.28
N GLU A 14 12.62 -20.27 -12.90
CA GLU A 14 11.67 -21.24 -12.33
C GLU A 14 11.09 -20.72 -10.99
N GLY A 15 11.94 -20.15 -10.13
CA GLY A 15 11.51 -19.55 -8.87
C GLY A 15 10.54 -18.39 -9.07
N PHE A 16 10.79 -17.54 -10.07
CA PHE A 16 9.90 -16.46 -10.47
C PHE A 16 8.53 -16.98 -10.94
N GLU A 17 8.51 -17.96 -11.84
CA GLU A 17 7.24 -18.52 -12.36
C GLU A 17 6.45 -19.24 -11.25
N GLN A 18 7.10 -19.89 -10.30
CA GLN A 18 6.43 -20.48 -9.12
C GLN A 18 5.77 -19.41 -8.24
N VAL A 19 6.47 -18.28 -7.97
CA VAL A 19 5.90 -17.18 -7.20
C VAL A 19 4.72 -16.56 -7.95
N LYS A 20 4.89 -16.28 -9.24
CA LYS A 20 3.84 -15.74 -10.12
C LYS A 20 2.59 -16.62 -10.13
N ALA A 21 2.76 -17.95 -10.25
CA ALA A 21 1.66 -18.90 -10.18
C ALA A 21 0.95 -18.90 -8.81
N CYS A 22 1.69 -18.74 -7.70
CA CYS A 22 1.09 -18.59 -6.38
C CYS A 22 0.22 -17.31 -6.29
N LEU A 23 0.68 -16.21 -6.91
CA LEU A 23 -0.01 -14.93 -6.91
C LEU A 23 -1.27 -14.89 -7.79
N THR A 24 -1.56 -15.92 -8.60
CA THR A 24 -2.82 -16.00 -9.35
C THR A 24 -4.01 -16.42 -8.48
N SER A 25 -3.76 -17.02 -7.31
CA SER A 25 -4.82 -17.42 -6.38
C SER A 25 -5.61 -16.20 -5.89
N PRO A 26 -6.96 -16.24 -5.89
CA PRO A 26 -7.79 -15.15 -5.36
C PRO A 26 -7.43 -14.77 -3.91
N LEU A 27 -7.07 -15.76 -3.07
CA LEU A 27 -6.64 -15.50 -1.70
C LEU A 27 -5.30 -14.76 -1.65
N ALA A 28 -4.35 -15.15 -2.50
CA ALA A 28 -3.04 -14.48 -2.58
C ALA A 28 -3.20 -13.03 -3.07
N LYS A 29 -4.01 -12.80 -4.10
CA LYS A 29 -4.37 -11.46 -4.58
C LYS A 29 -5.02 -10.61 -3.49
N PHE A 30 -5.97 -11.18 -2.73
CA PHE A 30 -6.61 -10.49 -1.62
C PHE A 30 -5.63 -10.11 -0.52
N VAL A 31 -4.73 -11.02 -0.12
CA VAL A 31 -3.69 -10.75 0.89
C VAL A 31 -2.74 -9.65 0.42
N ILE A 32 -2.26 -9.71 -0.84
CA ILE A 32 -1.39 -8.66 -1.40
C ILE A 32 -2.11 -7.32 -1.45
N TRP A 33 -3.35 -7.30 -1.92
CA TRP A 33 -4.14 -6.07 -1.96
C TRP A 33 -4.35 -5.48 -0.56
N GLY A 34 -4.62 -6.30 0.45
CA GLY A 34 -4.73 -5.84 1.84
C GLY A 34 -3.42 -5.24 2.38
N LEU A 35 -2.28 -5.88 2.10
CA LEU A 35 -0.96 -5.37 2.49
C LEU A 35 -0.60 -4.06 1.77
N LEU A 36 -0.85 -3.99 0.45
CA LEU A 36 -0.69 -2.75 -0.32
C LEU A 36 -1.60 -1.65 0.21
N SER A 37 -2.83 -1.98 0.61
CA SER A 37 -3.77 -1.00 1.14
C SER A 37 -3.28 -0.41 2.46
N ALA A 38 -2.79 -1.24 3.38
CA ALA A 38 -2.20 -0.79 4.62
C ALA A 38 -0.96 0.09 4.37
N LEU A 39 -0.08 -0.31 3.44
CA LEU A 39 1.11 0.45 3.06
C LEU A 39 0.75 1.81 2.46
N LEU A 40 -0.22 1.87 1.54
CA LEU A 40 -0.64 3.11 0.89
C LEU A 40 -1.26 4.08 1.89
N TYR A 41 -2.14 3.60 2.78
CA TYR A 41 -2.68 4.44 3.85
C TYR A 41 -1.57 4.97 4.76
N HIS A 42 -0.64 4.09 5.19
CA HIS A 42 0.48 4.48 6.03
C HIS A 42 1.39 5.52 5.35
N LEU A 43 1.68 5.35 4.06
CA LEU A 43 2.48 6.29 3.27
C LEU A 43 1.79 7.67 3.19
N VAL A 44 0.51 7.72 2.85
CA VAL A 44 -0.23 8.99 2.74
C VAL A 44 -0.33 9.68 4.10
N ALA A 45 -0.59 8.92 5.18
CA ALA A 45 -0.57 9.45 6.54
C ALA A 45 0.83 9.95 6.93
N GLY A 46 1.89 9.21 6.59
CA GLY A 46 3.27 9.59 6.81
C GLY A 46 3.65 10.89 6.10
N ILE A 47 3.23 11.07 4.85
CA ILE A 47 3.41 12.35 4.13
C ILE A 47 2.71 13.49 4.87
N ARG A 48 1.47 13.28 5.34
CA ARG A 48 0.78 14.29 6.16
C ARG A 48 1.57 14.63 7.43
N HIS A 49 2.15 13.64 8.10
CA HIS A 49 2.99 13.88 9.27
C HIS A 49 4.22 14.73 8.94
N LEU A 50 4.96 14.39 7.87
CA LEU A 50 6.11 15.18 7.43
C LEU A 50 5.73 16.63 7.06
N VAL A 51 4.54 16.85 6.48
CA VAL A 51 4.01 18.19 6.19
C VAL A 51 3.71 18.96 7.49
N MET A 52 3.16 18.29 8.50
CA MET A 52 2.95 18.90 9.82
C MET A 52 4.28 19.21 10.50
N ASP A 53 5.28 18.33 10.41
CA ASP A 53 6.62 18.55 10.97
C ASP A 53 7.32 19.77 10.31
N ALA A 54 6.92 20.14 9.09
CA ALA A 54 7.33 21.36 8.41
C ALA A 54 6.53 22.63 8.83
N GLY A 55 5.67 22.54 9.85
CA GLY A 55 4.88 23.65 10.39
C GLY A 55 3.54 23.90 9.67
N VAL A 56 3.09 23.01 8.78
CA VAL A 56 1.87 23.20 7.99
C VAL A 56 0.70 22.38 8.54
N GLY A 57 -0.38 23.05 8.93
CA GLY A 57 -1.63 22.39 9.31
C GLY A 57 -1.67 21.87 10.75
N GLU A 58 -0.89 22.47 11.65
CA GLU A 58 -0.78 22.09 13.07
C GLU A 58 -2.03 22.41 13.91
N THR A 59 -2.91 23.28 13.41
CA THR A 59 -4.16 23.61 14.11
C THR A 59 -5.12 22.43 14.15
N LEU A 60 -6.05 22.40 15.10
CA LEU A 60 -7.06 21.34 15.18
C LEU A 60 -7.89 21.21 13.90
N GLU A 61 -8.24 22.35 13.28
CA GLU A 61 -8.96 22.37 12.00
C GLU A 61 -8.11 21.87 10.84
N GLY A 62 -6.83 22.29 10.78
CA GLY A 62 -5.85 21.78 9.83
C GLY A 62 -5.68 20.27 9.96
N GLY A 63 -5.60 19.78 11.19
CA GLY A 63 -5.53 18.37 11.53
C GLY A 63 -6.73 17.58 11.00
N LYS A 64 -7.96 18.03 11.30
CA LYS A 64 -9.21 17.42 10.82
C LYS A 64 -9.29 17.40 9.28
N ARG A 65 -8.95 18.52 8.63
CA ARG A 65 -8.93 18.62 7.16
C ARG A 65 -7.90 17.66 6.57
N GLY A 66 -6.70 17.61 7.12
CA GLY A 66 -5.64 16.71 6.69
C GLY A 66 -6.04 15.24 6.82
N SER A 67 -6.68 14.84 7.92
CA SER A 67 -7.15 13.45 8.09
C SER A 67 -8.21 13.06 7.06
N LYS A 68 -9.15 13.97 6.72
CA LYS A 68 -10.12 13.74 5.63
C LYS A 68 -9.42 13.56 4.28
N ILE A 69 -8.40 14.37 3.99
CA ILE A 69 -7.60 14.26 2.77
C ILE A 69 -6.87 12.91 2.72
N VAL A 70 -6.24 12.49 3.84
CA VAL A 70 -5.57 11.18 3.93
C VAL A 70 -6.54 10.06 3.57
N ILE A 71 -7.74 10.05 4.15
CA ILE A 71 -8.75 9.03 3.84
C ILE A 71 -9.14 9.07 2.36
N ALA A 72 -9.48 10.24 1.82
CA ALA A 72 -9.91 10.37 0.42
C ALA A 72 -8.84 9.90 -0.57
N VAL A 73 -7.60 10.37 -0.40
CA VAL A 73 -6.46 9.98 -1.25
C VAL A 73 -6.16 8.49 -1.11
N SER A 74 -6.15 7.97 0.12
CA SER A 74 -5.88 6.55 0.36
C SER A 74 -6.94 5.66 -0.28
N VAL A 75 -8.23 6.00 -0.19
CA VAL A 75 -9.31 5.23 -0.84
C VAL A 75 -9.10 5.18 -2.36
N VAL A 76 -8.79 6.31 -2.99
CA VAL A 76 -8.51 6.34 -4.44
C VAL A 76 -7.33 5.42 -4.78
N LEU A 77 -6.22 5.53 -4.06
CA LEU A 77 -5.03 4.71 -4.30
C LEU A 77 -5.29 3.21 -4.05
N ILE A 78 -6.05 2.87 -3.01
CA ILE A 78 -6.42 1.49 -2.67
C ILE A 78 -7.30 0.86 -3.75
N VAL A 79 -8.25 1.62 -4.31
CA VAL A 79 -9.10 1.17 -5.41
C VAL A 79 -8.27 0.96 -6.67
N LEU A 80 -7.40 1.92 -7.02
CA LEU A 80 -6.50 1.78 -8.18
C LEU A 80 -5.55 0.57 -8.02
N ALA A 81 -5.02 0.33 -6.82
CA ALA A 81 -4.23 -0.86 -6.52
C ALA A 81 -5.07 -2.14 -6.65
N GLY A 82 -6.35 -2.10 -6.28
CA GLY A 82 -7.30 -3.19 -6.50
C GLY A 82 -7.46 -3.51 -7.99
N VAL A 83 -7.67 -2.49 -8.83
CA VAL A 83 -7.76 -2.64 -10.29
C VAL A 83 -6.47 -3.21 -10.89
N TRP A 84 -5.31 -2.85 -10.34
CA TRP A 84 -4.03 -3.36 -10.83
C TRP A 84 -3.75 -4.82 -10.43
N VAL A 85 -4.16 -5.23 -9.22
CA VAL A 85 -3.90 -6.58 -8.69
C VAL A 85 -4.87 -7.63 -9.27
N TRP A 86 -6.11 -7.23 -9.55
CA TRP A 86 -7.17 -8.13 -10.01
C TRP A 86 -7.22 -8.26 -11.52
#